data_AF-A0A2D5YRB6-F1
#
_entry.id   AF-A0A2D5YRB6-F1
#
_cell.length_a   1.000
_cell.length_b   1.000
_cell.length_c   1.000
_cell.angle_alpha   90.00
_cell.angle_beta   90.00
_cell.angle_gamma   90.00
#
_symmetry.space_group_name_H-M   'P 1'
#
loop_
_entity.id
_entity.type
_entity.pdbx_description
1 polymer ?
#
loop_
_entity_poly.entity_id
_entity_poly.type
_entity_poly.pdbx_seq_one_letter_code
_entity_poly.pdbx_strand_id
1 'polypeptide(L)'
;MSIINQYSCISRYDGIDNRIERYFYFAAGDAPPALPSGVAVNVFCHDYLKDGFNDNPAYKRLTQIAGHFALWNRQDSRFVDDDNDGFSIADQLVKQEVEKLGATISQKKYFSLFPLPYYPVVGANTQEPPFTIEEQISRNSGLALRPFIDQNGKSFCPDYNDYKGDSPELVALGRIIGTPTEGLYLGVGEAQTVTGDNISQIQRIEPNFLYIRENVLKKIWFHFGANNLPIKPTEETENQRTYFYWPPDFSNPYIKKEGYQDLYTVSSRNDFELIFQRQSDSLDETITETITHDRKFVCVPKVGE
;
A
#
# COMPACT_ATOMS: atom_id res chain seq x y z
N MET A 1 -8.76 15.11 1.53
CA MET A 1 -8.32 13.70 1.61
C MET A 1 -9.06 12.89 0.57
N SER A 2 -8.45 11.80 0.13
CA SER A 2 -9.01 10.87 -0.84
C SER A 2 -9.20 9.51 -0.17
N ILE A 3 -10.43 9.01 -0.16
CA ILE A 3 -10.74 7.66 0.33
C ILE A 3 -10.35 6.66 -0.76
N ILE A 4 -9.55 5.66 -0.40
CA ILE A 4 -9.01 4.66 -1.31
C ILE A 4 -9.71 3.33 -1.07
N ASN A 5 -10.26 2.78 -2.14
CA ASN A 5 -10.83 1.44 -2.19
C ASN A 5 -9.76 0.44 -2.65
N GLN A 6 -9.88 -0.81 -2.24
CA GLN A 6 -9.12 -1.93 -2.79
C GLN A 6 -10.07 -2.82 -3.60
N TYR A 7 -9.56 -3.46 -4.65
CA TYR A 7 -10.19 -4.59 -5.32
C TYR A 7 -9.12 -5.56 -5.81
N SER A 8 -9.54 -6.70 -6.37
CA SER A 8 -8.61 -7.63 -6.99
C SER A 8 -8.98 -8.01 -8.42
N CYS A 9 -7.98 -8.54 -9.12
CA CYS A 9 -8.18 -9.29 -10.35
C CYS A 9 -7.46 -10.62 -10.27
N ILE A 10 -8.07 -11.63 -10.88
CA ILE A 10 -7.53 -12.97 -11.01
C ILE A 10 -6.93 -13.13 -12.40
N SER A 11 -5.66 -13.50 -12.49
CA SER A 11 -5.04 -13.99 -13.72
C SER A 11 -5.04 -15.52 -13.75
N ARG A 12 -5.38 -16.10 -14.91
CA ARG A 12 -5.27 -17.53 -15.22
C ARG A 12 -4.22 -17.75 -16.30
N TYR A 13 -3.43 -18.81 -16.13
CA TYR A 13 -2.45 -19.26 -17.10
C TYR A 13 -2.85 -20.64 -17.61
N ASP A 14 -2.72 -20.88 -18.91
CA ASP A 14 -3.17 -22.12 -19.57
C ASP A 14 -2.49 -23.36 -18.95
N GLY A 15 -3.29 -24.41 -18.73
CA GLY A 15 -2.82 -25.79 -18.46
C GLY A 15 -2.97 -26.30 -17.02
N ILE A 16 -2.98 -25.45 -16.01
CA ILE A 16 -3.06 -25.85 -14.58
C ILE A 16 -3.90 -24.82 -13.82
N ASP A 17 -4.50 -25.22 -12.68
CA ASP A 17 -5.27 -24.41 -11.70
C ASP A 17 -4.44 -23.29 -11.02
N ASN A 18 -3.57 -22.63 -11.79
CA ASN A 18 -2.68 -21.56 -11.37
C ASN A 18 -3.45 -20.24 -11.46
N ARG A 19 -4.16 -19.96 -10.38
CA ARG A 19 -4.91 -18.73 -10.15
C ARG A 19 -4.07 -17.73 -9.37
N ILE A 20 -3.90 -16.53 -9.92
CA ILE A 20 -3.13 -15.47 -9.25
C ILE A 20 -4.02 -14.28 -9.03
N GLU A 21 -4.33 -14.03 -7.77
CA GLU A 21 -5.03 -12.82 -7.37
C GLU A 21 -4.00 -11.68 -7.22
N ARG A 22 -4.30 -10.51 -7.77
CA ARG A 22 -3.53 -9.28 -7.60
C ARG A 22 -4.42 -8.16 -7.10
N TYR A 23 -3.91 -7.34 -6.19
CA TYR A 23 -4.66 -6.22 -5.60
C TYR A 23 -4.37 -4.90 -6.30
N PHE A 24 -5.44 -4.13 -6.48
CA PHE A 24 -5.45 -2.83 -7.12
C PHE A 24 -6.26 -1.87 -6.24
N TYR A 25 -6.02 -0.57 -6.42
CA TYR A 25 -6.63 0.45 -5.59
C TYR A 25 -7.22 1.55 -6.45
N PHE A 26 -8.21 2.28 -5.94
CA PHE A 26 -8.76 3.44 -6.63
C PHE A 26 -9.40 4.42 -5.65
N ALA A 27 -9.40 5.71 -5.97
CA ALA A 27 -10.14 6.69 -5.19
C ALA A 27 -11.66 6.45 -5.30
N ALA A 28 -12.42 6.67 -4.24
CA ALA A 28 -13.86 6.35 -4.19
C ALA A 28 -14.74 7.02 -5.27
N GLY A 29 -14.25 8.06 -5.94
CA GLY A 29 -14.92 8.73 -7.06
C GLY A 29 -14.34 8.40 -8.45
N ASP A 30 -13.33 7.54 -8.54
CA ASP A 30 -12.60 7.23 -9.79
C ASP A 30 -12.49 5.72 -9.98
N ALA A 31 -13.64 5.04 -10.11
CA ALA A 31 -13.67 3.59 -10.29
C ALA A 31 -12.91 3.15 -11.55
N PRO A 32 -12.19 2.01 -11.52
CA PRO A 32 -11.41 1.53 -12.66
C PRO A 32 -12.33 1.27 -13.87
N PRO A 33 -11.90 1.61 -15.09
CA PRO A 33 -12.64 1.27 -16.29
C PRO A 33 -12.69 -0.26 -16.50
N ALA A 34 -13.50 -0.70 -17.46
CA ALA A 34 -13.53 -2.12 -17.83
C ALA A 34 -12.24 -2.56 -18.53
N LEU A 35 -11.90 -3.84 -18.37
CA LEU A 35 -10.91 -4.51 -19.19
C LEU A 35 -11.27 -4.44 -20.69
N PRO A 36 -10.29 -4.19 -21.59
CA PRO A 36 -10.52 -4.29 -23.02
C PRO A 36 -11.16 -5.62 -23.41
N SER A 37 -12.05 -5.59 -24.40
CA SER A 37 -12.67 -6.81 -24.91
C SER A 37 -11.61 -7.77 -25.44
N GLY A 38 -11.74 -9.07 -25.13
CA GLY A 38 -10.78 -10.10 -25.54
C GLY A 38 -9.60 -10.29 -24.58
N VAL A 39 -9.33 -9.36 -23.66
CA VAL A 39 -8.36 -9.56 -22.55
C VAL A 39 -8.95 -10.42 -21.43
N ALA A 40 -10.27 -10.31 -21.25
CA ALA A 40 -11.02 -11.00 -20.21
C ALA A 40 -11.19 -12.52 -20.44
N VAL A 41 -10.30 -13.12 -21.23
CA VAL A 41 -10.14 -14.58 -21.34
C VAL A 41 -9.24 -15.13 -20.23
N ASN A 42 -8.24 -14.35 -19.81
CA ASN A 42 -7.22 -14.78 -18.84
C ASN A 42 -7.11 -13.86 -17.62
N VAL A 43 -7.75 -12.69 -17.61
CA VAL A 43 -7.79 -11.77 -16.47
C VAL A 43 -9.22 -11.41 -16.14
N PHE A 44 -9.62 -11.61 -14.89
CA PHE A 44 -10.98 -11.39 -14.42
C PHE A 44 -10.97 -10.47 -13.19
N CYS A 45 -11.59 -9.30 -13.28
CA CYS A 45 -11.71 -8.36 -12.16
C CYS A 45 -13.12 -8.34 -11.54
N HIS A 46 -14.02 -9.19 -12.04
CA HIS A 46 -15.41 -9.37 -11.59
C HIS A 46 -15.79 -10.86 -11.60
N ASP A 47 -16.99 -11.19 -11.12
CA ASP A 47 -17.52 -12.55 -11.17
C ASP A 47 -18.00 -12.89 -12.60
N TYR A 48 -17.08 -13.43 -13.40
CA TYR A 48 -17.34 -13.75 -14.81
C TYR A 48 -18.33 -14.91 -15.00
N LEU A 49 -18.51 -15.78 -14.00
CA LEU A 49 -19.49 -16.87 -14.06
C LEU A 49 -20.92 -16.33 -13.95
N LYS A 50 -21.08 -15.22 -13.23
CA LYS A 50 -22.36 -14.56 -13.04
C LYS A 50 -22.65 -13.50 -14.10
N ASP A 51 -21.70 -12.60 -14.35
CA ASP A 51 -21.91 -11.38 -15.15
C ASP A 51 -21.36 -11.50 -16.60
N GLY A 52 -20.80 -12.67 -16.95
CA GLY A 52 -20.23 -12.98 -18.26
C GLY A 52 -18.74 -12.67 -18.37
N PHE A 53 -18.10 -13.13 -19.46
CA PHE A 53 -16.65 -13.02 -19.64
C PHE A 53 -16.16 -11.59 -19.82
N ASN A 54 -16.87 -10.76 -20.59
CA ASN A 54 -16.44 -9.39 -20.84
C ASN A 54 -16.67 -8.53 -19.60
N ASP A 55 -15.64 -7.76 -19.22
CA ASP A 55 -15.73 -6.83 -18.10
C ASP A 55 -16.63 -5.62 -18.42
N ASN A 56 -17.21 -5.03 -17.39
CA ASN A 56 -18.07 -3.86 -17.48
C ASN A 56 -17.88 -2.97 -16.24
N PRO A 57 -17.82 -1.63 -16.38
CA PRO A 57 -17.65 -0.74 -15.22
C PRO A 57 -18.79 -0.85 -14.20
N ALA A 58 -19.98 -1.33 -14.60
CA ALA A 58 -21.12 -1.54 -13.73
C ALA A 58 -21.02 -2.81 -12.86
N TYR A 59 -20.10 -3.73 -13.17
CA TYR A 59 -19.96 -4.97 -12.43
C TYR A 59 -19.21 -4.77 -11.12
N LYS A 60 -19.62 -5.54 -10.12
CA LYS A 60 -18.96 -5.51 -8.81
C LYS A 60 -17.55 -6.10 -8.95
N ARG A 61 -16.54 -5.34 -8.50
CA ARG A 61 -15.16 -5.80 -8.53
C ARG A 61 -14.93 -6.91 -7.50
N LEU A 62 -14.05 -7.85 -7.83
CA LEU A 62 -13.67 -8.94 -6.92
C LEU A 62 -13.03 -8.37 -5.66
N THR A 63 -13.37 -8.99 -4.53
CA THR A 63 -12.88 -8.68 -3.18
C THR A 63 -12.84 -7.18 -2.85
N GLN A 64 -13.76 -6.39 -3.42
CA GLN A 64 -13.76 -4.95 -3.24
C GLN A 64 -13.98 -4.57 -1.77
N ILE A 65 -13.03 -3.81 -1.22
CA ILE A 65 -13.09 -3.22 0.11
C ILE A 65 -13.19 -1.71 -0.06
N ALA A 66 -14.37 -1.16 0.26
CA ALA A 66 -14.58 0.28 0.25
C ALA A 66 -13.88 0.92 1.47
N GLY A 67 -13.25 2.07 1.27
CA GLY A 67 -12.57 2.80 2.35
C GLY A 67 -11.44 1.99 3.01
N HIS A 68 -10.69 1.26 2.20
CA HIS A 68 -9.58 0.43 2.67
C HIS A 68 -8.52 1.23 3.42
N PHE A 69 -8.18 2.42 2.92
CA PHE A 69 -7.43 3.46 3.63
C PHE A 69 -7.73 4.85 3.02
N ALA A 70 -7.03 5.89 3.47
CA ALA A 70 -7.08 7.21 2.85
C ALA A 70 -5.68 7.76 2.56
N LEU A 71 -5.61 8.73 1.66
CA LEU A 71 -4.40 9.52 1.40
C LEU A 71 -4.74 11.01 1.45
N TRP A 72 -3.73 11.86 1.63
CA TRP A 72 -3.93 13.28 1.39
C TRP A 72 -4.10 13.53 -0.10
N ASN A 73 -4.97 14.48 -0.42
CA ASN A 73 -5.27 14.79 -1.82
C ASN A 73 -4.10 15.61 -2.39
N ARG A 74 -3.55 15.19 -3.53
CA ARG A 74 -2.49 15.91 -4.24
C ARG A 74 -2.94 17.30 -4.76
N GLN A 75 -4.24 17.51 -4.97
CA GLN A 75 -4.81 18.80 -5.35
C GLN A 75 -5.10 19.73 -4.15
N ASP A 76 -4.82 19.31 -2.92
CA ASP A 76 -4.92 20.20 -1.77
C ASP A 76 -3.78 21.23 -1.82
N SER A 77 -4.15 22.52 -1.81
CA SER A 77 -3.21 23.63 -2.02
C SER A 77 -2.08 23.65 -1.00
N ARG A 78 -2.26 23.04 0.18
CA ARG A 78 -1.19 22.92 1.17
C ARG A 78 -0.02 22.06 0.69
N PHE A 79 -0.23 21.15 -0.27
CA PHE A 79 0.83 20.25 -0.73
C PHE A 79 1.45 20.66 -2.08
N VAL A 80 1.14 21.87 -2.55
CA VAL A 80 1.75 22.42 -3.76
C VAL A 80 3.11 23.04 -3.40
N ASP A 81 4.06 22.89 -4.31
CA ASP A 81 5.34 23.59 -4.32
C ASP A 81 5.21 24.74 -5.35
N ASP A 82 4.79 25.91 -4.86
CA ASP A 82 4.46 27.06 -5.73
C ASP A 82 5.72 27.82 -6.20
N ASP A 83 6.82 27.74 -5.46
CA ASP A 83 8.08 28.43 -5.76
C ASP A 83 9.17 27.52 -6.37
N ASN A 84 8.87 26.22 -6.54
CA ASN A 84 9.76 25.17 -7.03
C ASN A 84 11.03 25.03 -6.18
N ASP A 85 10.92 25.22 -4.87
CA ASP A 85 12.03 25.06 -3.93
C ASP A 85 12.22 23.59 -3.48
N GLY A 86 11.33 22.71 -3.93
CA GLY A 86 11.30 21.28 -3.60
C GLY A 86 10.51 20.95 -2.33
N PHE A 87 9.94 21.94 -1.65
CA PHE A 87 9.15 21.79 -0.43
C PHE A 87 7.73 22.30 -0.64
N SER A 88 6.76 21.54 -0.13
CA SER A 88 5.38 22.00 -0.20
C SER A 88 5.12 23.16 0.78
N ILE A 89 4.05 23.91 0.54
CA ILE A 89 3.54 24.92 1.51
C ILE A 89 3.38 24.31 2.91
N ALA A 90 2.89 23.07 3.01
CA ALA A 90 2.74 22.36 4.27
C ALA A 90 4.09 22.15 4.98
N ASP A 91 5.13 21.76 4.24
CA ASP A 91 6.47 21.58 4.78
C ASP A 91 7.02 22.90 5.34
N GLN A 92 6.86 23.99 4.59
CA GLN A 92 7.27 25.33 5.01
C GLN A 92 6.47 25.81 6.23
N LEU A 93 5.16 25.61 6.25
CA LEU A 93 4.29 26.01 7.36
C LEU A 93 4.60 25.24 8.65
N VAL A 94 4.94 23.95 8.56
CA VAL A 94 5.37 23.18 9.74
C VAL A 94 6.63 23.80 10.33
N LYS A 95 7.66 24.09 9.52
CA LYS A 95 8.88 24.74 10.01
C LYS A 95 8.59 26.10 10.67
N GLN A 96 7.82 26.96 10.00
CA GLN A 96 7.47 28.27 10.55
C GLN A 96 6.73 28.15 11.89
N GLU A 97 5.87 27.15 12.04
CA GLU A 97 5.13 26.94 13.27
C GLU A 97 6.02 26.39 14.40
N VAL A 98 7.01 25.53 14.08
CA VAL A 98 8.04 25.11 15.03
C VAL A 98 8.86 26.31 15.55
N GLU A 99 9.23 27.22 14.65
CA GLU A 99 9.97 28.45 14.99
C GLU A 99 9.14 29.38 15.89
N LYS A 100 7.84 29.53 15.63
CA LYS A 100 6.92 30.28 16.52
C LYS A 100 6.76 29.65 17.90
N LEU A 101 6.91 28.33 18.00
CA LEU A 101 6.92 27.60 19.27
C LEU A 101 8.26 27.73 20.03
N GLY A 102 9.23 28.49 19.48
CA GLY A 102 10.52 28.75 20.13
C GLY A 102 11.57 27.67 19.92
N ALA A 103 11.35 26.75 18.96
CA ALA A 103 12.30 25.70 18.60
C ALA A 103 12.89 25.92 17.21
N THR A 104 14.06 25.35 16.94
CA THR A 104 14.71 25.44 15.61
C THR A 104 14.72 24.06 14.97
N ILE A 105 14.39 24.00 13.68
CA ILE A 105 14.40 22.77 12.89
C ILE A 105 14.91 23.02 11.47
N SER A 106 15.61 22.05 10.90
CA SER A 106 15.93 22.05 9.47
C SER A 106 14.66 21.89 8.64
N GLN A 107 14.66 22.44 7.42
CA GLN A 107 13.59 22.18 6.46
C GLN A 107 13.55 20.67 6.13
N LYS A 108 12.35 20.07 6.09
CA LYS A 108 12.14 18.65 5.82
C LYS A 108 10.92 18.48 4.91
N LYS A 109 10.94 17.44 4.05
CA LYS A 109 9.75 16.98 3.33
C LYS A 109 9.00 15.99 4.22
N TYR A 110 7.82 16.35 4.71
CA TYR A 110 6.97 15.51 5.55
C TYR A 110 6.11 14.55 4.70
N PHE A 111 5.71 14.99 3.52
CA PHE A 111 4.82 14.24 2.63
C PHE A 111 5.52 13.74 1.39
N SER A 112 5.01 12.64 0.88
CA SER A 112 5.59 11.90 -0.24
C SER A 112 4.49 11.43 -1.16
N LEU A 113 4.73 11.46 -2.47
CA LEU A 113 3.84 10.83 -3.43
C LEU A 113 3.76 9.33 -3.14
N PHE A 114 2.53 8.83 -3.05
CA PHE A 114 2.24 7.43 -2.82
C PHE A 114 1.57 6.83 -4.07
N PRO A 115 2.33 6.12 -4.92
CA PRO A 115 1.77 5.50 -6.11
C PRO A 115 0.91 4.29 -5.73
N LEU A 116 -0.21 4.11 -6.43
CA LEU A 116 -1.06 2.94 -6.26
C LEU A 116 -1.26 2.22 -7.59
N PRO A 117 -1.18 0.88 -7.64
CA PRO A 117 -1.55 0.12 -8.83
C PRO A 117 -3.06 0.30 -9.06
N TYR A 118 -3.41 1.06 -10.10
CA TYR A 118 -4.80 1.38 -10.42
C TYR A 118 -5.50 0.26 -11.17
N TYR A 119 -4.77 -0.39 -12.08
CA TYR A 119 -5.35 -1.22 -13.11
C TYR A 119 -4.36 -2.29 -13.60
N PRO A 120 -4.79 -3.52 -13.92
CA PRO A 120 -3.87 -4.56 -14.39
C PRO A 120 -3.25 -4.20 -15.74
N VAL A 121 -1.92 -4.32 -15.84
CA VAL A 121 -1.24 -4.26 -17.14
C VAL A 121 -1.52 -5.56 -17.88
N VAL A 122 -2.17 -5.46 -19.03
CA VAL A 122 -2.58 -6.60 -19.87
C VAL A 122 -1.74 -6.58 -21.15
N GLY A 123 -1.17 -7.73 -21.53
CA GLY A 123 -0.08 -7.82 -22.52
C GLY A 123 -0.41 -7.31 -23.93
N ALA A 124 0.67 -6.97 -24.66
CA ALA A 124 0.73 -6.22 -25.93
C ALA A 124 0.01 -6.81 -27.17
N ASN A 125 -0.68 -7.95 -27.05
CA ASN A 125 -1.31 -8.63 -28.20
C ASN A 125 -2.79 -8.28 -28.38
N THR A 126 -3.33 -7.54 -27.43
CA THR A 126 -4.67 -6.94 -27.43
C THR A 126 -4.48 -5.45 -27.21
N GLN A 127 -5.36 -4.61 -27.77
CA GLN A 127 -5.36 -3.13 -27.69
C GLN A 127 -4.60 -2.60 -26.47
N GLU A 128 -3.70 -1.62 -26.70
CA GLU A 128 -2.86 -1.03 -25.66
C GLU A 128 -3.65 -0.80 -24.37
N PRO A 129 -3.07 -1.13 -23.19
CA PRO A 129 -3.73 -0.89 -21.92
C PRO A 129 -4.24 0.56 -21.89
N PRO A 130 -5.42 0.81 -21.31
CA PRO A 130 -6.06 2.13 -21.38
C PRO A 130 -5.23 3.25 -20.74
N PHE A 131 -4.19 2.88 -19.97
CA PHE A 131 -3.29 3.81 -19.30
C PHE A 131 -1.85 3.29 -19.36
N THR A 132 -0.93 4.20 -19.67
CA THR A 132 0.50 4.01 -19.38
C THR A 132 0.74 3.92 -17.87
N ILE A 133 1.90 3.44 -17.45
CA ILE A 133 2.28 3.39 -16.02
C ILE A 133 2.26 4.80 -15.41
N GLU A 134 2.76 5.80 -16.14
CA GLU A 134 2.74 7.20 -15.71
C GLU A 134 1.30 7.72 -15.54
N GLU A 135 0.41 7.37 -16.46
CA GLU A 135 -1.01 7.74 -16.36
C GLU A 135 -1.67 7.08 -15.15
N GLN A 136 -1.38 5.80 -14.86
CA GLN A 136 -1.88 5.13 -13.67
C GLN A 136 -1.41 5.82 -12.38
N ILE A 137 -0.12 6.15 -12.28
CA ILE A 137 0.44 6.89 -11.14
C ILE A 137 -0.22 8.28 -11.02
N SER A 138 -0.39 8.99 -12.14
CA SER A 138 -0.98 10.34 -12.14
C SER A 138 -2.43 10.36 -11.67
N ARG A 139 -3.23 9.34 -12.06
CA ARG A 139 -4.65 9.22 -11.73
C ARG A 139 -4.85 8.73 -10.31
N ASN A 140 -4.01 7.80 -9.89
CA ASN A 140 -4.24 7.04 -8.67
C ASN A 140 -3.03 7.12 -7.74
N SER A 141 -2.68 8.35 -7.40
CA SER A 141 -1.72 8.64 -6.34
C SER A 141 -2.34 9.64 -5.38
N GLY A 142 -1.89 9.55 -4.13
CA GLY A 142 -2.11 10.57 -3.13
C GLY A 142 -0.80 10.89 -2.45
N LEU A 143 -0.89 11.67 -1.39
CA LEU A 143 0.24 11.94 -0.53
C LEU A 143 0.11 11.10 0.73
N ALA A 144 1.24 10.59 1.21
CA ALA A 144 1.36 9.91 2.50
C ALA A 144 2.40 10.64 3.36
N LEU A 145 2.22 10.58 4.67
CA LEU A 145 3.13 11.17 5.65
C LEU A 145 4.30 10.20 5.88
N ARG A 146 5.52 10.72 5.92
CA ARG A 146 6.69 9.91 6.26
C ARG A 146 6.62 9.50 7.73
N PRO A 147 6.90 8.22 8.06
CA PRO A 147 6.95 7.79 9.46
C PRO A 147 8.00 8.58 10.25
N PHE A 148 7.66 8.91 11.49
CA PHE A 148 8.62 9.49 12.43
C PHE A 148 9.38 8.35 13.11
N ILE A 149 10.59 8.65 13.58
CA ILE A 149 11.43 7.70 14.30
C ILE A 149 11.62 8.22 15.72
N ASP A 150 11.30 7.39 16.71
CA ASP A 150 11.50 7.73 18.11
C ASP A 150 12.98 7.60 18.53
N GLN A 151 13.28 7.90 19.79
CA GLN A 151 14.64 7.82 20.33
C GLN A 151 15.20 6.38 20.36
N ASN A 152 14.35 5.36 20.26
CA ASN A 152 14.71 3.95 20.25
C ASN A 152 14.87 3.39 18.83
N GLY A 153 14.72 4.22 17.78
CA GLY A 153 14.77 3.77 16.40
C GLY A 153 13.46 3.14 15.91
N LYS A 154 12.38 3.20 16.69
CA LYS A 154 11.07 2.67 16.34
C LYS A 154 10.28 3.69 15.55
N SER A 155 9.64 3.23 14.47
CA SER A 155 8.81 4.13 13.68
C SER A 155 7.43 4.30 14.28
N PHE A 156 6.85 5.49 14.15
CA PHE A 156 5.50 5.79 14.57
C PHE A 156 4.80 6.74 13.60
N CYS A 157 3.47 6.71 13.67
CA CYS A 157 2.59 7.63 12.96
C CYS A 157 1.91 8.53 13.98
N PRO A 158 2.11 9.86 13.88
CA PRO A 158 1.56 10.79 14.86
C PRO A 158 0.04 10.68 15.01
N ASP A 159 -0.44 10.65 16.24
CA ASP A 159 -1.86 10.69 16.57
C ASP A 159 -2.26 11.99 17.32
N TYR A 160 -3.49 12.02 17.86
CA TYR A 160 -3.97 13.18 18.60
C TYR A 160 -3.18 13.52 19.87
N ASN A 161 -2.58 12.51 20.51
CA ASN A 161 -1.76 12.72 21.70
C ASN A 161 -0.42 13.32 21.29
N ASP A 162 0.18 12.84 20.21
CA ASP A 162 1.43 13.39 19.67
C ASP A 162 1.29 14.87 19.29
N TYR A 163 0.15 15.25 18.69
CA TYR A 163 -0.16 16.64 18.32
C TYR A 163 -0.41 17.57 19.50
N LYS A 164 -0.58 17.03 20.71
CA LYS A 164 -0.77 17.78 21.96
C LYS A 164 0.37 17.56 22.95
N GLY A 165 1.39 16.79 22.55
CA GLY A 165 2.53 16.47 23.39
C GLY A 165 3.56 17.60 23.42
N ASP A 166 4.75 17.25 23.87
CA ASP A 166 5.83 18.22 24.11
C ASP A 166 6.72 18.47 22.90
N SER A 167 6.59 17.67 21.82
CA SER A 167 7.40 17.84 20.60
C SER A 167 6.87 19.02 19.78
N PRO A 168 7.62 20.13 19.64
CA PRO A 168 7.17 21.28 18.86
C PRO A 168 6.91 20.92 17.40
N GLU A 169 7.69 19.99 16.83
CA GLU A 169 7.51 19.46 15.48
C GLU A 169 6.17 18.74 15.30
N LEU A 170 5.80 17.87 16.24
CA LEU A 170 4.54 17.12 16.17
C LEU A 170 3.33 18.03 16.45
N VAL A 171 3.46 18.99 17.38
CA VAL A 171 2.44 20.00 17.63
C VAL A 171 2.21 20.88 16.39
N ALA A 172 3.29 21.35 15.76
CA ALA A 172 3.23 22.12 14.52
C ALA A 172 2.56 21.31 13.39
N LEU A 173 2.98 20.05 13.18
CA LEU A 173 2.37 19.15 12.21
C LEU A 173 0.85 19.00 12.48
N GLY A 174 0.48 18.77 13.74
CA GLY A 174 -0.91 18.66 14.16
C GLY A 174 -1.75 19.91 13.85
N ARG A 175 -1.17 21.11 13.97
CA ARG A 175 -1.85 22.38 13.60
C ARG A 175 -2.07 22.52 12.09
N ILE A 176 -1.18 21.96 11.27
CA ILE A 176 -1.25 22.08 9.80
C ILE A 176 -2.14 21.02 9.17
N ILE A 177 -2.02 19.75 9.58
CA ILE A 177 -2.80 18.65 8.98
C ILE A 177 -4.00 18.20 9.81
N GLY A 178 -3.99 18.41 11.13
CA GLY A 178 -5.15 18.23 12.01
C GLY A 178 -5.76 16.83 12.08
N THR A 179 -5.11 15.81 11.52
CA THR A 179 -5.71 14.50 11.30
C THR A 179 -4.82 13.41 11.87
N PRO A 180 -5.33 12.55 12.78
CA PRO A 180 -4.55 11.45 13.33
C PRO A 180 -4.17 10.48 12.23
N THR A 181 -2.99 9.89 12.36
CA THR A 181 -2.46 8.99 11.35
C THR A 181 -2.30 7.59 11.91
N GLU A 182 -2.21 6.60 11.02
CA GLU A 182 -1.85 5.24 11.35
C GLU A 182 -0.86 4.69 10.31
N GLY A 183 -0.13 3.63 10.69
CA GLY A 183 0.79 2.98 9.77
C GLY A 183 0.06 2.30 8.60
N LEU A 184 0.66 2.38 7.43
CA LEU A 184 0.37 1.53 6.30
C LEU A 184 1.58 0.63 6.07
N TYR A 185 1.33 -0.66 5.89
CA TYR A 185 2.34 -1.69 5.70
C TYR A 185 2.19 -2.32 4.32
N LEU A 186 3.31 -2.75 3.75
CA LEU A 186 3.35 -3.54 2.54
C LEU A 186 3.43 -5.02 2.90
N GLY A 187 2.41 -5.79 2.54
CA GLY A 187 2.44 -7.24 2.57
C GLY A 187 2.90 -7.79 1.23
N VAL A 188 3.86 -8.71 1.24
CA VAL A 188 4.33 -9.44 0.06
C VAL A 188 3.98 -10.92 0.24
N GLY A 189 3.20 -11.45 -0.70
CA GLY A 189 2.81 -12.84 -0.75
C GLY A 189 3.96 -13.74 -1.22
N GLU A 190 3.76 -15.04 -1.09
CA GLU A 190 4.75 -16.01 -1.56
C GLU A 190 4.91 -15.93 -3.09
N ALA A 191 6.16 -16.00 -3.57
CA ALA A 191 6.42 -16.05 -5.00
C ALA A 191 5.87 -17.37 -5.57
N GLN A 192 5.09 -17.28 -6.63
CA GLN A 192 4.49 -18.44 -7.27
C GLN A 192 5.30 -18.83 -8.51
N THR A 193 5.49 -20.13 -8.74
CA THR A 193 6.06 -20.64 -9.99
C THR A 193 4.95 -21.31 -10.78
N VAL A 194 4.78 -20.87 -12.03
CA VAL A 194 3.87 -21.51 -12.97
C VAL A 194 4.69 -22.31 -13.97
N THR A 195 4.38 -23.60 -14.05
CA THR A 195 4.93 -24.50 -15.07
C THR A 195 3.91 -24.53 -16.21
N GLY A 196 4.32 -24.06 -17.39
CA GLY A 196 3.49 -24.23 -18.59
C GLY A 196 3.45 -25.69 -19.06
N ASP A 197 2.56 -25.99 -20.02
CA ASP A 197 2.39 -27.34 -20.59
C ASP A 197 3.68 -27.94 -21.18
N ASN A 198 4.66 -27.09 -21.54
CA ASN A 198 6.02 -27.49 -21.83
C ASN A 198 6.89 -27.31 -20.57
N ILE A 199 7.31 -28.43 -19.97
CA ILE A 199 8.11 -28.54 -18.72
C ILE A 199 9.40 -27.67 -18.72
N SER A 200 9.84 -27.18 -19.87
CA SER A 200 10.99 -26.28 -20.04
C SER A 200 10.70 -24.78 -19.79
N GLN A 201 9.46 -24.37 -19.55
CA GLN A 201 9.11 -22.97 -19.24
C GLN A 201 8.52 -22.85 -17.83
N ILE A 202 9.40 -22.79 -16.83
CA ILE A 202 9.03 -22.31 -15.49
C ILE A 202 8.99 -20.79 -15.56
N GLN A 203 7.78 -20.22 -15.57
CA GLN A 203 7.62 -18.78 -15.39
C GLN A 203 7.56 -18.49 -13.89
N ARG A 204 8.59 -17.82 -13.36
CA ARG A 204 8.51 -17.20 -12.04
C ARG A 204 7.52 -16.04 -12.15
N ILE A 205 6.49 -16.07 -11.32
CA ILE A 205 5.54 -14.98 -11.26
C ILE A 205 5.90 -14.11 -10.07
N GLU A 206 5.89 -12.80 -10.33
CA GLU A 206 6.15 -11.80 -9.33
C GLU A 206 5.22 -12.00 -8.12
N PRO A 207 5.75 -11.89 -6.89
CA PRO A 207 4.94 -12.05 -5.70
C PRO A 207 3.81 -11.01 -5.68
N ASN A 208 2.62 -11.44 -5.28
CA ASN A 208 1.50 -10.52 -5.08
C ASN A 208 1.82 -9.59 -3.90
N PHE A 209 1.33 -8.35 -3.95
CA PHE A 209 1.48 -7.40 -2.86
C PHE A 209 0.15 -6.75 -2.49
N LEU A 210 0.04 -6.34 -1.24
CA LEU A 210 -1.10 -5.56 -0.77
C LEU A 210 -0.67 -4.54 0.28
N TYR A 211 -1.42 -3.45 0.39
CA TYR A 211 -1.29 -2.49 1.47
C TYR A 211 -2.26 -2.83 2.59
N ILE A 212 -1.80 -2.80 3.83
CA ILE A 212 -2.63 -3.11 5.01
C ILE A 212 -2.40 -2.07 6.10
N ARG A 213 -3.50 -1.57 6.67
CA ARG A 213 -3.46 -0.59 7.76
C ARG A 213 -3.02 -1.22 9.07
N GLU A 214 -2.37 -0.43 9.90
CA GLU A 214 -1.86 -0.84 11.21
C GLU A 214 -2.97 -1.40 12.11
N ASN A 215 -4.13 -0.73 12.16
CA ASN A 215 -5.27 -1.19 12.97
C ASN A 215 -5.82 -2.56 12.54
N VAL A 216 -5.69 -2.93 11.27
CA VAL A 216 -6.09 -4.24 10.73
C VAL A 216 -4.97 -5.25 10.95
N LEU A 217 -3.74 -4.90 10.57
CA LEU A 217 -2.57 -5.79 10.67
C LEU A 217 -2.36 -6.26 12.11
N LYS A 218 -2.40 -5.34 13.09
CA LYS A 218 -2.19 -5.67 14.50
C LYS A 218 -3.21 -6.67 15.08
N LYS A 219 -4.36 -6.85 14.42
CA LYS A 219 -5.39 -7.84 14.81
C LYS A 219 -5.07 -9.25 14.29
N ILE A 220 -4.25 -9.38 13.25
CA ILE A 220 -4.02 -10.64 12.52
C ILE A 220 -2.55 -11.06 12.42
N TRP A 221 -1.61 -10.20 12.81
CA TRP A 221 -0.18 -10.43 12.62
C TRP A 221 0.39 -11.48 13.58
N PHE A 222 1.42 -12.19 13.13
CA PHE A 222 2.14 -13.16 13.93
C PHE A 222 3.60 -13.29 13.50
N HIS A 223 4.41 -13.92 14.35
CA HIS A 223 5.74 -14.42 14.02
C HIS A 223 5.74 -15.95 14.04
N PHE A 224 6.70 -16.58 13.38
CA PHE A 224 6.94 -18.01 13.57
C PHE A 224 7.92 -18.22 14.73
N GLY A 225 7.48 -18.91 15.77
CA GLY A 225 8.33 -19.31 16.89
C GLY A 225 9.27 -20.47 16.53
N ALA A 226 10.05 -20.94 17.51
CA ALA A 226 11.07 -21.98 17.32
C ALA A 226 10.55 -23.31 16.70
N ASN A 227 9.26 -23.61 16.86
CA ASN A 227 8.62 -24.81 16.30
C ASN A 227 7.82 -24.54 15.01
N ASN A 228 8.06 -23.40 14.35
CA ASN A 228 7.29 -22.92 13.20
C ASN A 228 5.79 -22.74 13.48
N LEU A 229 5.43 -22.57 14.76
CA LEU A 229 4.06 -22.24 15.17
C LEU A 229 3.90 -20.73 15.25
N PRO A 230 2.77 -20.17 14.77
CA PRO A 230 2.44 -18.77 14.93
C PRO A 230 2.42 -18.35 16.41
N ILE A 231 3.10 -17.26 16.73
CA ILE A 231 3.07 -16.60 18.03
C ILE A 231 2.69 -15.13 17.86
N LYS A 232 1.98 -14.60 18.85
CA LYS A 232 1.61 -13.18 18.87
C LYS A 232 2.86 -12.31 19.05
N PRO A 233 3.00 -11.20 18.30
CA PRO A 233 4.09 -10.26 18.51
C PRO A 233 4.10 -9.65 19.91
N THR A 234 5.30 -9.47 20.43
CA THR A 234 5.66 -8.85 21.71
C THR A 234 6.77 -7.83 21.45
N GLU A 235 7.08 -6.98 22.43
CA GLU A 235 8.22 -6.04 22.32
C GLU A 235 9.54 -6.77 22.01
N GLU A 236 9.76 -7.95 22.60
CA GLU A 236 10.96 -8.77 22.37
C GLU A 236 11.04 -9.36 20.95
N THR A 237 9.90 -9.48 20.26
CA THR A 237 9.82 -10.11 18.94
C THR A 237 9.60 -9.09 17.82
N GLU A 238 9.59 -7.79 18.12
CA GLU A 238 9.29 -6.73 17.14
C GLU A 238 10.25 -6.71 15.93
N ASN A 239 11.48 -7.18 16.12
CA ASN A 239 12.49 -7.28 15.06
C ASN A 239 12.29 -8.48 14.13
N GLN A 240 11.47 -9.45 14.54
CA GLN A 240 11.22 -10.64 13.76
C GLN A 240 10.42 -10.30 12.50
N ARG A 241 10.46 -11.23 11.55
CA ARG A 241 9.65 -11.11 10.34
C ARG A 241 8.17 -11.25 10.72
N THR A 242 7.36 -10.29 10.31
CA THR A 242 5.92 -10.28 10.60
C THR A 242 5.17 -10.93 9.45
N TYR A 243 4.21 -11.78 9.78
CA TYR A 243 3.39 -12.52 8.84
C TYR A 243 1.90 -12.29 9.14
N PHE A 244 1.06 -12.49 8.13
CA PHE A 244 -0.39 -12.50 8.31
C PHE A 244 -1.06 -13.29 7.18
N TYR A 245 -2.27 -13.78 7.43
CA TYR A 245 -3.12 -14.40 6.41
C TYR A 245 -4.09 -13.38 5.83
N TRP A 246 -4.31 -13.42 4.52
CA TRP A 246 -5.23 -12.54 3.83
C TRP A 246 -6.12 -13.30 2.84
N PRO A 247 -7.44 -13.03 2.76
CA PRO A 247 -8.23 -12.05 3.50
C PRO A 247 -8.26 -12.30 5.02
N PRO A 248 -8.50 -11.28 5.87
CA PRO A 248 -8.33 -11.43 7.31
C PRO A 248 -9.45 -12.26 7.94
N ASP A 249 -9.09 -13.14 8.88
CA ASP A 249 -10.02 -13.72 9.85
C ASP A 249 -9.62 -13.28 11.27
N PHE A 250 -10.37 -12.32 11.82
CA PHE A 250 -10.09 -11.79 13.15
C PHE A 250 -10.41 -12.79 14.28
N SER A 251 -11.25 -13.80 14.03
CA SER A 251 -11.57 -14.83 15.02
C SER A 251 -10.49 -15.90 15.10
N ASN A 252 -9.81 -16.21 13.99
CA ASN A 252 -8.74 -17.21 13.92
C ASN A 252 -7.52 -16.67 13.16
N PRO A 253 -6.83 -15.63 13.67
CA PRO A 253 -5.78 -14.93 12.92
C PRO A 253 -4.54 -15.77 12.62
N TYR A 254 -4.36 -16.89 13.34
CA TYR A 254 -3.16 -17.72 13.29
C TYR A 254 -3.34 -19.04 12.55
N ILE A 255 -4.54 -19.31 12.02
CA ILE A 255 -4.85 -20.55 11.31
C ILE A 255 -5.20 -20.20 9.87
N LYS A 256 -4.37 -20.68 8.92
CA LYS A 256 -4.65 -20.51 7.50
C LYS A 256 -5.91 -21.28 7.12
N LYS A 257 -6.86 -20.62 6.47
CA LYS A 257 -7.99 -21.26 5.80
C LYS A 257 -7.59 -21.66 4.39
N GLU A 258 -7.31 -22.95 4.21
CA GLU A 258 -6.90 -23.51 2.93
C GLU A 258 -7.90 -23.19 1.80
N GLY A 259 -7.38 -22.80 0.65
CA GLY A 259 -8.16 -22.40 -0.53
C GLY A 259 -8.80 -21.00 -0.46
N TYR A 260 -8.72 -20.31 0.68
CA TYR A 260 -9.31 -18.98 0.87
C TYR A 260 -8.30 -17.90 1.27
N GLN A 261 -7.29 -18.24 2.08
CA GLN A 261 -6.27 -17.30 2.53
C GLN A 261 -4.89 -17.62 1.97
N ASP A 262 -4.15 -16.57 1.62
CA ASP A 262 -2.73 -16.61 1.30
C ASP A 262 -1.89 -16.05 2.46
N LEU A 263 -0.65 -16.51 2.56
CA LEU A 263 0.32 -16.03 3.55
C LEU A 263 1.07 -14.82 2.98
N TYR A 264 1.09 -13.74 3.75
CA TYR A 264 1.85 -12.53 3.45
C TYR A 264 2.92 -12.28 4.50
N THR A 265 4.02 -11.70 4.06
CA THR A 265 5.10 -11.19 4.90
C THR A 265 5.11 -9.67 4.84
N VAL A 266 5.20 -9.01 5.99
CA VAL A 266 5.44 -7.55 6.04
C VAL A 266 6.85 -7.27 5.53
N SER A 267 6.90 -6.47 4.49
CA SER A 267 8.12 -6.18 3.73
C SER A 267 8.57 -4.75 3.98
N SER A 268 9.88 -4.53 4.02
CA SER A 268 10.45 -3.19 4.09
C SER A 268 10.48 -2.55 2.70
N ARG A 269 10.71 -1.24 2.62
CA ARG A 269 10.85 -0.55 1.34
C ARG A 269 12.02 -1.07 0.50
N ASN A 270 13.14 -1.41 1.13
CA ASN A 270 14.32 -1.91 0.40
C ASN A 270 14.01 -3.26 -0.28
N ASP A 271 13.14 -4.07 0.33
CA ASP A 271 12.66 -5.29 -0.29
C ASP A 271 11.72 -5.00 -1.47
N PHE A 272 10.89 -3.94 -1.39
CA PHE A 272 10.05 -3.49 -2.50
C PHE A 272 10.90 -3.05 -3.71
N GLU A 273 11.93 -2.22 -3.52
CA GLU A 273 12.78 -1.78 -4.64
C GLU A 273 13.57 -2.94 -5.28
N LEU A 274 13.94 -3.96 -4.51
CA LEU A 274 14.52 -5.21 -5.02
C LEU A 274 13.52 -6.10 -5.77
N ILE A 275 12.24 -6.06 -5.40
CA ILE A 275 11.16 -6.79 -6.08
C ILE A 275 10.74 -6.06 -7.37
N PHE A 276 10.80 -4.72 -7.40
CA PHE A 276 10.30 -3.85 -8.48
C PHE A 276 11.38 -3.18 -9.33
N GLN A 277 12.63 -3.68 -9.35
CA GLN A 277 13.64 -3.17 -10.28
C GLN A 277 13.08 -3.13 -11.71
N ARG A 278 12.92 -1.90 -12.23
CA ARG A 278 12.22 -1.45 -13.44
C ARG A 278 10.79 -0.95 -13.20
N GLN A 279 10.65 0.28 -12.70
CA GLN A 279 9.77 1.29 -13.32
C GLN A 279 9.91 2.65 -12.63
N SER A 280 10.54 3.56 -13.37
CA SER A 280 10.62 5.01 -13.16
C SER A 280 11.78 5.56 -12.32
N ASP A 281 12.65 6.31 -13.00
CA ASP A 281 13.62 7.28 -12.45
C ASP A 281 12.93 8.47 -11.73
N SER A 282 11.60 8.45 -11.56
CA SER A 282 10.82 9.52 -10.91
C SER A 282 10.48 9.29 -9.44
N LEU A 283 10.88 8.14 -8.86
CA LEU A 283 10.71 7.85 -7.42
C LEU A 283 11.84 8.41 -6.55
N ASP A 284 12.79 9.12 -7.16
CA ASP A 284 14.19 9.24 -6.73
C ASP A 284 14.46 10.17 -5.53
N GLU A 285 13.45 10.60 -4.76
CA GLU A 285 13.72 11.41 -3.53
C GLU A 285 12.79 11.19 -2.32
N THR A 286 11.73 10.39 -2.42
CA THR A 286 10.55 10.73 -1.61
C THR A 286 10.30 9.99 -0.29
N ILE A 287 10.93 8.89 0.11
CA ILE A 287 10.66 8.30 1.47
C ILE A 287 11.92 7.67 2.10
N THR A 288 12.15 7.90 3.39
CA THR A 288 13.44 7.72 4.10
C THR A 288 14.06 6.32 3.97
N GLU A 289 15.39 6.26 3.80
CA GLU A 289 16.23 5.06 3.66
C GLU A 289 16.37 4.19 4.93
N THR A 290 15.84 4.65 6.07
CA THR A 290 16.03 3.96 7.35
C THR A 290 15.05 2.79 7.48
N ILE A 291 15.56 1.55 7.45
CA ILE A 291 14.76 0.36 7.79
C ILE A 291 14.41 0.44 9.28
N THR A 292 13.13 0.61 9.57
CA THR A 292 12.60 0.65 10.94
C THR A 292 12.29 -0.75 11.41
N HIS A 293 12.38 -0.98 12.73
CA HIS A 293 12.20 -2.31 13.34
C HIS A 293 10.89 -2.98 12.92
N ASP A 294 9.80 -2.22 12.85
CA ASP A 294 8.48 -2.71 12.50
C ASP A 294 8.18 -2.67 10.99
N ARG A 295 9.10 -2.18 10.14
CA ARG A 295 8.97 -2.11 8.67
C ARG A 295 7.74 -1.33 8.18
N LYS A 296 7.30 -0.33 8.95
CA LYS A 296 6.21 0.55 8.55
C LYS A 296 6.55 1.28 7.25
N PHE A 297 5.65 1.26 6.28
CA PHE A 297 5.91 1.79 4.95
C PHE A 297 5.67 3.29 4.88
N VAL A 298 4.48 3.75 5.27
CA VAL A 298 4.11 5.17 5.36
C VAL A 298 3.07 5.40 6.46
N CYS A 299 2.79 6.65 6.78
CA CYS A 299 1.65 7.06 7.60
C CYS A 299 0.52 7.58 6.73
N VAL A 300 -0.69 7.11 7.00
CA VAL A 300 -1.91 7.53 6.29
C VAL A 300 -2.93 8.11 7.26
N PRO A 301 -3.85 8.99 6.82
CA PRO A 301 -4.97 9.42 7.64
C PRO A 301 -5.75 8.22 8.18
N LYS A 302 -6.02 8.21 9.48
CA LYS A 302 -6.82 7.17 10.13
C LYS A 302 -8.28 7.27 9.66
N VAL A 303 -8.84 6.16 9.15
CA VAL A 303 -10.22 6.11 8.64
C VAL A 303 -11.04 4.99 9.29
N GLY A 304 -12.08 5.35 10.04
CA GLY A 304 -12.90 4.38 10.80
C GLY A 304 -12.11 3.61 11.87
N GLU A 305 -12.80 2.75 12.63
CA GLU A 305 -12.22 1.81 13.60
C GLU A 305 -12.31 0.36 13.12
#